data_AF-A0A932DSG2-F1
#
_entry.id   AF-A0A932DSG2-F1
#
_cell.length_a   1.000
_cell.length_b   1.000
_cell.length_c   1.000
_cell.angle_alpha   90.00
_cell.angle_beta   90.00
_cell.angle_gamma   90.00
#
_symmetry.space_group_name_H-M   'P 1'
#
loop_
_entity.id
_entity.type
_entity.pdbx_description
1 polymer ?
#
loop_
_entity_poly.entity_id
_entity_poly.type
_entity_poly.pdbx_seq_one_letter_code
_entity_poly.pdbx_strand_id
1 'polypeptide(L)'
;MISKEEVKRIAQLARIEIVEDQTEKYQAELSAILDFVGTLSSVDTAKVLQIRQITGLESVFRKDENHGQIYQGQTLVEQAPEHKEGYIVVPEVLKGK
;
A
#
# COMPACT_ATOMS: atom_id res chain seq x y z
N MET A 1 -16.46 -0.40 16.96
CA MET A 1 -15.44 -1.44 17.18
C MET A 1 -15.40 -2.34 15.96
N ILE A 2 -14.20 -2.55 15.40
CA ILE A 2 -13.98 -3.39 14.21
C ILE A 2 -14.00 -4.88 14.60
N SER A 3 -14.43 -5.77 13.73
CA SER A 3 -14.45 -7.23 13.97
C SER A 3 -13.08 -7.86 13.74
N LYS A 4 -12.84 -9.06 14.30
CA LYS A 4 -11.60 -9.81 14.06
C LYS A 4 -11.46 -10.21 12.59
N GLU A 5 -12.57 -10.55 11.93
CA GLU A 5 -12.62 -10.86 10.51
C GLU A 5 -12.24 -9.65 9.65
N GLU A 6 -12.67 -8.45 10.04
CA GLU A 6 -12.28 -7.21 9.38
C GLU A 6 -10.78 -6.91 9.56
N VAL A 7 -10.21 -7.15 10.75
CA VAL A 7 -8.77 -7.04 10.97
C VAL A 7 -8.00 -8.00 10.05
N LYS A 8 -8.40 -9.27 9.99
CA LYS A 8 -7.77 -10.27 9.11
C LYS A 8 -7.91 -9.91 7.62
N ARG A 9 -9.08 -9.38 7.23
CA ARG A 9 -9.31 -8.91 5.86
C ARG A 9 -8.39 -7.74 5.49
N ILE A 10 -8.24 -6.76 6.38
CA ILE A 10 -7.34 -5.62 6.16
C ILE A 10 -5.89 -6.11 6.06
N ALA A 11 -5.47 -7.03 6.93
CA ALA A 11 -4.14 -7.63 6.89
C ALA A 11 -3.86 -8.34 5.56
N GLN A 12 -4.83 -9.13 5.07
CA GLN A 12 -4.74 -9.80 3.78
C GLN A 12 -4.61 -8.81 2.61
N LEU A 13 -5.36 -7.71 2.64
CA LEU A 13 -5.28 -6.64 1.63
C LEU A 13 -3.92 -5.95 1.67
N ALA A 14 -3.36 -5.74 2.86
CA ALA A 14 -2.05 -5.14 3.06
C ALA A 14 -0.87 -6.11 2.85
N ARG A 15 -1.13 -7.40 2.60
CA ARG A 15 -0.13 -8.48 2.53
C ARG A 15 0.72 -8.59 3.81
N ILE A 16 0.08 -8.38 4.96
CA ILE A 16 0.69 -8.53 6.27
C ILE A 16 0.13 -9.80 6.91
N GLU A 17 1.00 -10.72 7.28
CA GLU A 17 0.63 -11.88 8.09
C GLU A 17 0.47 -11.45 9.55
N ILE A 18 -0.65 -11.81 10.16
CA ILE A 18 -0.93 -11.55 11.57
C ILE A 18 -1.13 -12.88 12.27
N VAL A 19 -0.38 -13.10 13.35
CA VAL A 19 -0.52 -14.30 14.18
C VAL A 19 -1.83 -14.19 14.99
N GLU A 20 -2.51 -15.31 15.21
CA GLU A 20 -3.85 -15.33 15.83
C GLU A 20 -3.88 -14.65 17.21
N ASP A 21 -2.81 -14.82 18.00
CA ASP A 21 -2.64 -14.22 19.33
C ASP A 21 -2.52 -12.69 19.31
N GLN A 22 -2.13 -12.10 18.18
CA GLN A 22 -2.03 -10.66 17.98
C GLN A 22 -3.34 -10.04 17.49
N THR A 23 -4.29 -10.84 17.00
CA THR A 23 -5.52 -10.32 16.39
C THR A 23 -6.36 -9.50 17.37
N GLU A 24 -6.46 -9.94 18.63
CA GLU A 24 -7.19 -9.21 19.68
C GLU A 24 -6.55 -7.87 20.01
N LYS A 25 -5.22 -7.84 20.10
CA LYS A 25 -4.46 -6.61 20.32
C LYS A 25 -4.73 -5.61 19.21
N TYR A 26 -4.56 -6.02 17.94
CA TYR A 26 -4.79 -5.14 16.80
C TYR A 26 -6.25 -4.70 16.67
N GLN A 27 -7.22 -5.55 17.02
CA GLN A 27 -8.62 -5.16 17.07
C GLN A 27 -8.87 -3.99 18.03
N ALA A 28 -8.29 -4.06 19.24
CA ALA A 28 -8.41 -3.00 20.24
C ALA A 28 -7.71 -1.71 19.79
N GLU A 29 -6.47 -1.81 19.32
CA GLU A 29 -5.68 -0.66 18.87
C GLU A 29 -6.33 0.04 17.65
N LEU A 30 -6.75 -0.73 16.64
CA LEU A 30 -7.40 -0.17 15.46
C LEU A 30 -8.77 0.44 15.80
N SER A 31 -9.52 -0.15 16.73
CA SER A 31 -10.79 0.45 17.19
C SER A 31 -10.54 1.81 17.84
N ALA A 32 -9.54 1.92 18.72
CA ALA A 32 -9.20 3.18 19.37
C ALA A 32 -8.74 4.25 18.36
N ILE A 33 -7.97 3.87 17.34
CA ILE A 33 -7.54 4.78 16.27
C ILE A 33 -8.76 5.25 15.44
N LEU A 34 -9.66 4.34 15.08
CA LEU A 34 -10.87 4.68 14.33
C LEU A 34 -11.80 5.60 15.12
N ASP A 35 -11.95 5.36 16.42
CA ASP A 35 -12.74 6.20 17.31
C ASP A 35 -12.13 7.61 17.41
N PHE A 36 -10.80 7.70 17.51
CA PHE A 36 -10.09 8.98 17.48
C PHE A 36 -10.27 9.73 16.15
N VAL A 37 -10.10 9.05 15.01
CA VAL A 37 -10.34 9.64 13.67
C VAL A 37 -11.81 10.06 13.51
N GLY A 38 -12.74 9.34 14.14
CA GLY A 38 -14.17 9.66 14.17
C GLY A 38 -14.48 11.07 14.70
N THR A 39 -13.61 11.65 15.53
CA THR A 39 -13.74 13.04 16.02
C THR A 39 -13.84 14.07 14.89
N LEU A 40 -13.22 13.80 13.73
CA LEU A 40 -13.27 14.66 12.56
C LEU A 40 -14.68 14.78 11.96
N SER A 41 -15.57 13.82 12.21
CA SER A 41 -16.96 13.84 11.72
C SER A 41 -17.80 14.96 12.33
N SER A 42 -17.33 15.58 13.41
CA SER A 42 -18.01 16.74 14.05
C SER A 42 -17.85 18.04 13.26
N VAL A 43 -16.95 18.09 12.29
CA VAL A 43 -16.65 19.29 11.51
C VAL A 43 -17.45 19.27 10.20
N ASP A 44 -18.27 20.31 9.97
CA ASP A 44 -19.01 20.46 8.71
C ASP A 44 -18.05 20.82 7.56
N THR A 45 -18.01 19.94 6.56
CA THR A 45 -17.19 20.10 5.36
C THR A 45 -18.01 20.29 4.08
N ALA A 46 -19.34 20.47 4.16
CA ALA A 46 -20.22 20.52 3.00
C ALA A 46 -19.92 21.67 2.01
N LYS A 47 -19.25 22.73 2.48
CA LYS A 47 -18.93 23.93 1.69
C LYS A 47 -17.46 24.08 1.33
N VAL A 48 -16.60 23.13 1.70
CA VAL A 48 -15.16 23.19 1.41
C VAL A 48 -14.78 22.16 0.36
N LEU A 49 -13.90 22.55 -0.56
CA LEU A 49 -13.36 21.64 -1.57
C LEU A 49 -12.26 20.77 -0.94
N GLN A 50 -12.20 19.51 -1.38
CA GLN A 50 -11.13 18.61 -1.00
C GLN A 50 -9.77 19.14 -1.48
N ILE A 51 -8.80 19.23 -0.57
CA ILE A 51 -7.41 19.53 -0.92
C ILE A 51 -6.75 18.25 -1.47
N ARG A 52 -6.25 18.32 -2.72
CA ARG A 52 -5.54 17.21 -3.37
C ARG A 52 -4.02 17.42 -3.42
N GLN A 53 -3.61 18.65 -3.72
CA GLN A 53 -2.23 19.08 -3.77
C GLN A 53 -2.17 20.55 -3.29
N ILE A 54 -1.04 20.98 -2.75
CA ILE A 54 -0.85 22.32 -2.18
C ILE A 54 0.15 23.19 -2.95
N THR A 55 0.76 22.65 -4.00
CA THR A 55 1.88 23.26 -4.75
C THR A 55 1.45 23.98 -6.03
N GLY A 56 0.17 23.88 -6.42
CA GLY A 56 -0.33 24.45 -7.68
C GLY A 56 0.06 23.65 -8.92
N LEU A 57 0.60 22.44 -8.76
CA LEU A 57 0.99 21.61 -9.91
C LEU A 57 -0.22 21.25 -10.77
N GLU A 58 -0.09 21.55 -12.06
CA GLU A 58 -0.98 21.08 -13.11
C GLU A 58 -0.43 19.77 -13.71
N SER A 59 -1.16 19.19 -14.67
CA SER A 59 -0.70 17.99 -15.38
C SER A 59 0.62 18.25 -16.11
N VAL A 60 1.72 17.75 -15.54
CA VAL A 60 3.04 17.80 -16.16
C VAL A 60 3.20 16.58 -17.08
N PHE A 61 3.24 16.82 -18.38
CA PHE A 61 3.42 15.77 -19.38
C PHE A 61 4.91 15.51 -19.65
N ARG A 62 5.29 14.23 -19.66
CA ARG A 62 6.58 13.79 -20.19
C ARG A 62 6.48 13.65 -21.71
N LYS A 63 7.49 14.13 -22.44
CA LYS A 63 7.58 13.92 -23.90
C LYS A 63 7.68 12.43 -24.23
N ASP A 64 7.04 12.02 -25.32
CA ASP A 64 7.15 10.66 -25.83
C ASP A 64 8.43 10.49 -26.66
N GLU A 65 9.56 10.42 -25.97
CA GLU A 65 10.88 10.23 -26.58
C GLU A 65 11.65 9.11 -25.88
N ASN A 66 12.59 8.49 -26.61
CA ASN A 66 13.47 7.47 -26.05
C ASN A 66 14.53 8.13 -25.16
N HIS A 67 14.51 7.83 -23.87
CA HIS A 67 15.44 8.37 -22.88
C HIS A 67 16.74 7.55 -22.77
N GLY A 68 16.91 6.53 -23.61
CA GLY A 68 18.03 5.58 -23.55
C GLY A 68 17.91 4.62 -22.37
N GLN A 69 18.94 3.76 -22.19
CA GLN A 69 19.06 2.92 -21.02
C GLN A 69 19.62 3.74 -19.84
N ILE A 70 18.80 3.92 -18.81
CA ILE A 70 19.20 4.61 -17.57
C ILE A 70 19.99 3.67 -16.64
N TYR A 71 19.66 2.37 -16.67
CA TYR A 71 20.33 1.33 -15.90
C TYR A 71 20.65 0.13 -16.79
N GLN A 72 21.74 -0.57 -16.48
CA GLN A 72 22.00 -1.88 -17.06
C GLN A 72 21.07 -2.90 -16.40
N GLY A 73 20.37 -3.71 -17.21
CA GLY A 73 19.37 -4.67 -16.70
C GLY A 73 19.95 -5.65 -15.68
N GLN A 74 21.21 -6.06 -15.88
CA GLN A 74 21.93 -6.92 -14.94
C GLN A 74 22.09 -6.28 -13.56
N THR A 75 22.46 -4.99 -13.51
CA THR A 75 22.60 -4.25 -12.24
C THR A 75 21.29 -4.20 -11.45
N LEU A 76 20.14 -4.15 -12.11
CA LEU A 76 18.84 -4.18 -11.45
C LEU A 76 18.52 -5.57 -10.87
N VAL A 77 18.80 -6.63 -11.64
CA VAL A 77 18.53 -8.01 -11.23
C VAL A 77 19.40 -8.42 -10.05
N GLU A 78 20.66 -7.96 -10.00
CA GLU A 78 21.58 -8.20 -8.88
C GLU A 78 21.11 -7.61 -7.54
N GLN A 79 20.14 -6.68 -7.55
CA GLN A 79 19.52 -6.15 -6.32
C GLN A 79 18.39 -7.04 -5.78
N ALA A 80 17.97 -8.06 -6.52
CA ALA A 80 16.88 -8.93 -6.09
C ALA A 80 17.35 -9.93 -5.02
N PRO A 81 16.48 -10.29 -4.04
CA PRO A 81 16.81 -11.28 -3.01
C PRO A 81 17.27 -12.63 -3.58
N GLU A 82 16.67 -13.06 -4.68
CA GLU A 82 17.06 -14.26 -5.42
C GLU A 82 16.96 -13.96 -6.93
N HIS A 83 17.97 -14.38 -7.68
CA HIS A 83 18.02 -14.21 -9.12
C HIS A 83 18.75 -15.37 -9.79
N LYS A 84 18.36 -15.68 -11.03
CA LYS A 84 18.97 -16.75 -11.82
C LYS A 84 18.92 -16.37 -13.30
N GLU A 85 20.05 -16.50 -13.99
CA GLU A 85 20.14 -16.31 -15.46
C GLU A 85 19.55 -14.98 -15.96
N GLY A 86 19.67 -13.91 -15.16
CA GLY A 86 19.13 -12.59 -15.51
C GLY A 86 17.64 -12.37 -15.17
N TYR A 87 17.02 -13.29 -14.43
CA TYR A 87 15.64 -13.18 -13.96
C TYR A 87 15.56 -13.08 -12.43
N ILE A 88 14.55 -12.36 -11.94
CA ILE A 88 14.18 -12.37 -10.52
C ILE A 88 13.43 -13.66 -10.25
N VAL A 89 13.88 -14.41 -9.24
CA VAL A 89 13.22 -15.65 -8.83
C VAL A 89 12.12 -15.32 -7.83
N VAL A 90 10.93 -15.86 -8.07
CA VAL A 90 9.77 -15.75 -7.19
C VAL A 90 9.12 -17.13 -7.06
N PRO A 91 8.37 -17.39 -5.97
CA PRO A 91 7.53 -18.58 -5.89
C PRO A 91 6.57 -18.65 -7.08
N GLU A 92 6.29 -19.85 -7.56
CA GLU A 92 5.39 -20.08 -8.69
C GLU A 92 3.99 -19.50 -8.41
N VAL A 93 3.51 -18.66 -9.33
CA VAL A 93 2.17 -18.07 -9.23
C VAL A 93 1.15 -19.05 -9.80
N LEU A 94 0.69 -19.97 -8.96
CA LEU A 94 -0.43 -20.85 -9.29
C LEU A 94 -1.76 -20.09 -9.12
N LYS A 95 -2.73 -20.30 -10.03
CA LYS A 95 -4.11 -19.87 -9.79
C LYS A 95 -4.62 -20.62 -8.55
N GLY A 96 -4.92 -19.89 -7.49
CA GLY A 96 -5.50 -20.44 -6.26
C GLY A 96 -6.81 -21.19 -6.54
N LYS A 97 -6.96 -22.34 -5.91
CA LYS A 97 -8.28 -22.94 -5.64
C LYS A 97 -9.08 -22.04 -4.70
#